data_AF-A0A957ANR0-F1
#
_entry.id   AF-A0A957ANR0-F1
#
_cell.length_a   1.000
_cell.length_b   1.000
_cell.length_c   1.000
_cell.angle_alpha   90.00
_cell.angle_beta   90.00
_cell.angle_gamma   90.00
#
_symmetry.space_group_name_H-M   'P 1'
#
loop_
_entity.id
_entity.type
_entity.pdbx_description
1 polymer ?
#
loop_
_entity_poly.entity_id
_entity_poly.type
_entity_poly.pdbx_seq_one_letter_code
_entity_poly.pdbx_strand_id
1 'polypeptide(L)'
;MSEEVSIAGGLNVLFWGMPFGVSTLVLQRLLDSGVGVACVVLPADAVPHLLADPRSPWSRLEPPAQPGRLMLSNHTTGGTLEVAWAAGLPVFAVGDLSHGDTLALFAALGADLAVVGCFTHRIPHAVRQIPRLGFLNLHPSLLPAYRGPTPVFWQLRDGAETGVTVHYMDAGLDTGDIAAQAAVPLPDGIGEAAAEQRLMLNGVELLRGVLAELAEGMVRRRPQPPGGSYFGFPNEADFALATEWPARRAYNFMRGTAARGLPYTVDIAGRTELLATADHYEGDLILDRESVRHSRNILIQFNPGVLYTTSLILNGCSYSRALE
;
A
#
# COMPACT_ATOMS: atom_id res chain seq x y z
N MET A 1 -15.41 15.63 29.84
CA MET A 1 -14.16 16.41 29.91
C MET A 1 -13.04 15.51 29.43
N SER A 2 -12.89 15.42 28.11
CA SER A 2 -11.76 14.75 27.47
C SER A 2 -10.62 15.76 27.43
N GLU A 3 -9.52 15.45 28.10
CA GLU A 3 -8.29 16.23 28.00
C GLU A 3 -7.85 16.23 26.53
N GLU A 4 -8.01 17.38 25.88
CA GLU A 4 -7.26 17.69 24.67
C GLU A 4 -5.78 17.69 25.06
N VAL A 5 -5.07 16.62 24.68
CA VAL A 5 -3.61 16.65 24.58
C VAL A 5 -3.30 17.63 23.44
N SER A 6 -3.30 18.91 23.77
CA SER A 6 -2.67 19.95 22.96
C SER A 6 -1.19 19.62 22.95
N ILE A 7 -0.68 19.13 21.82
CA ILE A 7 0.75 18.88 21.61
C ILE A 7 1.46 20.24 21.53
N ALA A 8 1.66 20.86 22.69
CA ALA A 8 2.50 22.03 22.86
C ALA A 8 3.96 21.61 22.64
N GLY A 9 4.40 21.66 21.37
CA GLY A 9 5.75 21.23 20.94
C GLY A 9 5.78 20.46 19.61
N GLY A 10 4.76 20.63 18.75
CA GLY A 10 4.54 19.81 17.56
C GLY A 10 5.75 19.73 16.61
N LEU A 11 6.14 18.50 16.27
CA LEU A 11 7.13 18.20 15.24
C LEU A 11 6.70 18.80 13.90
N ASN A 12 7.62 19.43 13.19
CA ASN A 12 7.41 19.88 11.82
C ASN A 12 7.57 18.69 10.85
N VAL A 13 6.44 18.12 10.37
CA VAL A 13 6.44 16.88 9.57
C VAL A 13 6.26 17.17 8.07
N LEU A 14 7.11 16.58 7.22
CA LEU A 14 6.83 16.48 5.77
C LEU A 14 6.09 15.18 5.48
N PHE A 15 4.94 15.24 4.82
CA PHE A 15 4.24 14.04 4.36
C PHE A 15 4.62 13.73 2.91
N TRP A 16 5.06 12.50 2.65
CA TRP A 16 5.47 12.00 1.34
C TRP A 16 4.51 10.91 0.91
N GLY A 17 3.87 11.08 -0.25
CA GLY A 17 2.77 10.23 -0.68
C GLY A 17 2.54 10.23 -2.19
N MET A 18 1.52 9.49 -2.60
CA MET A 18 0.93 9.55 -3.94
C MET A 18 -0.25 10.55 -3.98
N PRO A 19 -0.60 11.10 -5.16
CA PRO A 19 -1.72 12.05 -5.30
C PRO A 19 -3.09 11.46 -4.98
N PHE A 20 -3.23 10.14 -4.92
CA PHE A 20 -4.48 9.42 -4.67
C PHE A 20 -4.20 8.09 -3.94
N GLY A 21 -5.27 7.35 -3.62
CA GLY A 21 -5.18 6.04 -3.00
C GLY A 21 -4.91 6.13 -1.50
N VAL A 22 -4.12 5.21 -0.96
CA VAL A 22 -3.95 5.10 0.49
C VAL A 22 -3.21 6.29 1.12
N SER A 23 -2.37 7.00 0.36
CA SER A 23 -1.73 8.24 0.82
C SER A 23 -2.74 9.32 1.24
N THR A 24 -3.88 9.39 0.54
CA THR A 24 -4.99 10.29 0.88
C THR A 24 -5.55 9.99 2.26
N LEU A 25 -5.79 8.70 2.52
CA LEU A 25 -6.31 8.22 3.79
C LEU A 25 -5.32 8.49 4.93
N VAL A 26 -4.04 8.21 4.71
CA VAL A 26 -2.98 8.44 5.70
C VAL A 26 -2.87 9.93 6.03
N LEU A 27 -2.79 10.81 5.03
CA LEU A 27 -2.71 12.25 5.25
C LEU A 27 -3.93 12.76 6.01
N GLN A 28 -5.14 12.41 5.56
CA GLN A 28 -6.37 12.84 6.23
C GLN A 28 -6.38 12.42 7.70
N ARG A 29 -5.99 11.19 8.02
CA ARG A 29 -5.97 10.71 9.40
C ARG A 29 -4.90 11.34 10.27
N LEU A 30 -3.74 11.69 9.70
CA LEU A 30 -2.73 12.46 10.43
C LEU A 30 -3.27 13.84 10.81
N LEU A 31 -3.92 14.53 9.87
CA LEU A 31 -4.52 15.85 10.09
C LEU A 31 -5.69 15.80 11.08
N ASP A 32 -6.61 14.84 10.93
CA ASP A 32 -7.72 14.60 11.88
C ASP A 32 -7.21 14.38 13.32
N SER A 33 -6.00 13.84 13.45
CA SER A 33 -5.36 13.53 14.72
C SER A 33 -4.54 14.68 15.31
N GLY A 34 -4.55 15.85 14.67
CA GLY A 34 -3.83 17.05 15.11
C GLY A 34 -2.32 17.02 14.85
N VAL A 35 -1.83 16.12 13.97
CA VAL A 35 -0.41 16.10 13.59
C VAL A 35 -0.10 17.31 12.71
N GLY A 36 0.92 18.08 13.11
CA GLY A 36 1.41 19.23 12.34
C GLY A 36 2.17 18.81 11.08
N VAL A 37 1.47 18.77 9.94
CA VAL A 37 2.08 18.57 8.62
C VAL A 37 2.43 19.92 8.02
N ALA A 38 3.67 20.14 7.59
CA ALA A 38 4.10 21.39 6.96
C ALA A 38 3.88 21.41 5.45
N CYS A 39 4.09 20.29 4.78
CA CYS A 39 3.83 20.19 3.34
C CYS A 39 3.58 18.74 2.92
N VAL A 40 3.05 18.61 1.71
CA VAL A 40 2.93 17.33 1.01
C VAL A 40 3.93 17.28 -0.14
N VAL A 41 4.62 16.15 -0.26
CA VAL A 41 5.58 15.87 -1.34
C VAL A 41 5.05 14.72 -2.18
N LEU A 42 4.96 14.92 -3.50
CA LEU A 42 4.45 13.96 -4.46
C LEU A 42 5.48 13.70 -5.58
N PRO A 43 5.50 12.52 -6.20
CA PRO A 43 6.27 12.28 -7.41
C PRO A 43 5.74 13.15 -8.57
N ALA A 44 6.61 13.87 -9.28
CA ALA A 44 6.19 14.74 -10.39
C ALA A 44 5.57 13.96 -11.56
N ASP A 45 6.06 12.74 -11.81
CA ASP A 45 5.52 11.81 -12.82
C ASP A 45 4.11 11.29 -12.48
N ALA A 46 3.66 11.42 -11.23
CA ALA A 46 2.30 11.09 -10.83
C ALA A 46 1.29 12.22 -11.12
N VAL A 47 1.78 13.45 -11.38
CA VAL A 47 0.96 14.65 -11.63
C VAL A 47 1.46 15.50 -12.81
N PRO A 48 1.84 14.91 -13.96
CA PRO A 48 2.50 15.64 -15.05
C PRO A 48 1.63 16.78 -15.63
N HIS A 49 0.31 16.63 -15.55
CA HIS A 49 -0.68 17.60 -16.02
C HIS A 49 -0.80 18.84 -15.12
N LEU A 50 -0.18 18.84 -13.93
CA LEU A 50 -0.16 19.97 -12.98
C LEU A 50 1.19 20.71 -12.97
N LEU A 51 2.19 20.23 -13.71
CA LEU A 51 3.52 20.82 -13.73
C LEU A 51 3.57 22.03 -14.67
N ALA A 52 4.06 23.16 -14.16
CA ALA A 52 4.28 24.36 -14.99
C ALA A 52 5.46 24.19 -15.97
N ASP A 53 6.57 23.59 -15.52
CA ASP A 53 7.68 23.14 -16.37
C ASP A 53 8.04 21.69 -15.99
N PRO A 54 7.76 20.70 -16.86
CA PRO A 54 8.11 19.29 -16.63
C PRO A 54 9.61 19.02 -16.47
N ARG A 55 10.48 19.95 -16.88
CA ARG A 55 11.94 19.81 -16.74
C ARG A 55 12.47 20.36 -15.42
N SER A 56 11.63 21.08 -14.67
CA SER A 56 12.01 21.59 -13.36
C SER A 56 12.25 20.41 -12.41
N PRO A 57 13.33 20.40 -11.61
CA PRO A 57 13.62 19.31 -10.68
C PRO A 57 12.53 19.17 -9.60
N TRP A 58 11.81 20.26 -9.32
CA TRP A 58 10.60 20.29 -8.51
C TRP A 58 9.65 21.41 -8.95
N SER A 59 8.37 21.31 -8.60
CA SER A 59 7.35 22.34 -8.82
C SER A 59 6.44 22.45 -7.60
N ARG A 60 6.10 23.68 -7.19
CA ARG A 60 5.02 23.92 -6.24
C ARG A 60 3.69 23.85 -6.99
N LEU A 61 2.75 23.08 -6.48
CA LEU A 61 1.41 22.94 -7.06
C LEU A 61 0.44 23.89 -6.37
N GLU A 62 -0.36 24.58 -7.17
CA GLU A 62 -1.37 25.52 -6.69
C GLU A 62 -2.79 24.91 -6.83
N PRO A 63 -3.70 25.21 -5.89
CA PRO A 63 -5.08 24.77 -6.00
C PRO A 63 -5.75 25.37 -7.24
N PRO A 64 -6.70 24.65 -7.88
CA PRO A 64 -7.41 25.17 -9.05
C PRO A 64 -8.21 26.42 -8.69
N ALA A 65 -8.18 27.43 -9.56
CA ALA A 65 -8.86 28.71 -9.35
C ALA A 65 -10.40 28.61 -9.19
N GLN A 66 -11.01 27.49 -9.57
CA GLN A 66 -12.44 27.21 -9.37
C GLN A 66 -12.65 25.79 -8.81
N PRO A 67 -12.90 25.64 -7.50
CA PRO A 67 -13.03 24.32 -6.87
C PRO A 67 -14.27 23.51 -7.34
N GLY A 68 -15.26 24.16 -7.96
CA GLY A 68 -16.56 23.55 -8.28
C GLY A 68 -16.64 22.67 -9.54
N ARG A 69 -15.60 22.63 -10.39
CA ARG A 69 -15.67 21.92 -11.69
C ARG A 69 -15.07 20.50 -11.68
N LEU A 70 -14.40 20.10 -10.61
CA LEU A 70 -13.88 18.74 -10.44
C LEU A 70 -14.92 17.72 -9.95
N MET A 71 -16.10 18.18 -9.50
CA MET A 71 -17.18 17.34 -8.94
C MET A 71 -17.91 16.43 -9.95
N LEU A 72 -17.47 16.36 -11.23
CA LEU A 72 -18.11 15.57 -12.29
C LEU A 72 -17.37 14.29 -12.68
N SER A 73 -16.45 13.80 -11.85
CA SER A 73 -15.97 12.41 -11.92
C SER A 73 -16.53 11.63 -10.72
N ASN A 74 -17.14 10.47 -10.98
CA ASN A 74 -17.83 9.63 -9.99
C ASN A 74 -16.89 8.91 -8.99
N HIS A 75 -15.88 9.59 -8.46
CA HIS A 75 -15.03 9.10 -7.37
C HIS A 75 -15.15 10.04 -6.18
N THR A 76 -16.23 9.87 -5.42
CA THR A 76 -16.48 10.53 -4.13
C THR A 76 -15.47 10.07 -3.07
N THR A 77 -14.28 10.65 -3.12
CA THR A 77 -13.36 11.00 -2.01
C THR A 77 -12.23 11.78 -2.67
N GLY A 78 -12.03 13.05 -2.28
CA GLY A 78 -10.97 13.88 -2.82
C GLY A 78 -9.58 13.26 -2.68
N GLY A 79 -8.70 13.48 -3.66
CA GLY A 79 -7.33 12.95 -3.61
C GLY A 79 -6.45 13.62 -2.54
N THR A 80 -5.22 13.16 -2.39
CA THR A 80 -4.23 13.71 -1.43
C THR A 80 -4.03 15.21 -1.64
N LEU A 81 -4.12 15.67 -2.89
CA LEU A 81 -4.10 17.10 -3.26
C LEU A 81 -5.25 17.89 -2.64
N GLU A 82 -6.47 17.36 -2.73
CA GLU A 82 -7.66 18.02 -2.17
C GLU A 82 -7.60 18.10 -0.65
N VAL A 83 -7.16 17.02 0.00
CA VAL A 83 -6.93 16.98 1.45
C VAL A 83 -5.88 18.04 1.85
N ALA A 84 -4.75 18.08 1.12
CA ALA A 84 -3.67 19.03 1.40
C ALA A 84 -4.12 20.48 1.24
N TRP A 85 -4.76 20.82 0.12
CA TRP A 85 -5.21 22.18 -0.14
C TRP A 85 -6.37 22.63 0.76
N ALA A 86 -7.29 21.72 1.11
CA ALA A 86 -8.34 22.01 2.08
C ALA A 86 -7.77 22.33 3.47
N ALA A 87 -6.63 21.73 3.83
CA ALA A 87 -5.88 22.03 5.04
C ALA A 87 -4.90 23.22 4.89
N GLY A 88 -4.86 23.88 3.73
CA GLY A 88 -3.96 25.01 3.47
C GLY A 88 -2.49 24.62 3.33
N LEU A 89 -2.18 23.35 3.09
CA LEU A 89 -0.82 22.84 3.00
C LEU A 89 -0.21 23.11 1.62
N PRO A 90 1.05 23.60 1.55
CA PRO A 90 1.78 23.62 0.29
C PRO A 90 2.03 22.19 -0.20
N VAL A 91 1.96 22.02 -1.52
CA VAL A 91 2.23 20.75 -2.19
C VAL A 91 3.40 20.93 -3.16
N PHE A 92 4.39 20.05 -3.07
CA PHE A 92 5.54 20.02 -3.96
C PHE A 92 5.58 18.71 -4.75
N ALA A 93 5.59 18.84 -6.07
CA ALA A 93 5.90 17.74 -6.99
C ALA A 93 7.40 17.71 -7.24
N VAL A 94 8.05 16.55 -7.05
CA VAL A 94 9.50 16.39 -7.21
C VAL A 94 9.84 15.37 -8.28
N GLY A 95 10.69 15.75 -9.23
CA GLY A 95 11.16 14.91 -10.33
C GLY A 95 12.60 14.43 -10.15
N ASP A 96 13.47 15.28 -9.60
CA ASP A 96 14.86 14.92 -9.28
C ASP A 96 15.19 15.28 -7.82
N LEU A 97 15.21 14.24 -6.98
CA LEU A 97 15.54 14.34 -5.56
C LEU A 97 17.02 14.62 -5.27
N SER A 98 17.91 14.42 -6.24
CA SER A 98 19.35 14.65 -6.08
C SER A 98 19.78 16.03 -6.57
N HIS A 99 18.91 16.77 -7.26
CA HIS A 99 19.20 18.10 -7.78
C HIS A 99 19.41 19.11 -6.64
N GLY A 100 20.37 20.03 -6.82
CA GLY A 100 20.74 21.04 -5.82
C GLY A 100 19.55 21.91 -5.38
N ASP A 101 18.72 22.34 -6.32
CA ASP A 101 17.52 23.12 -6.02
C ASP A 101 16.47 22.35 -5.19
N THR A 102 16.37 21.03 -5.39
CA THR A 102 15.47 20.18 -4.60
C THR A 102 16.00 20.01 -3.17
N LEU A 103 17.32 19.86 -3.01
CA LEU A 103 17.96 19.83 -1.68
C LEU A 103 17.78 21.16 -0.95
N ALA A 104 17.95 22.28 -1.65
CA ALA A 104 17.74 23.61 -1.10
C ALA A 104 16.28 23.83 -0.64
N LEU A 105 15.30 23.37 -1.43
CA LEU A 105 13.89 23.36 -1.04
C LEU A 105 13.69 22.63 0.30
N PHE A 106 14.14 21.37 0.39
CA PHE A 106 13.93 20.58 1.60
C PHE A 106 14.65 21.13 2.83
N ALA A 107 15.85 21.69 2.66
CA ALA A 107 16.57 22.37 3.73
C ALA A 107 15.80 23.61 4.22
N ALA A 108 15.22 24.39 3.30
CA ALA A 108 14.45 25.60 3.64
C ALA A 108 13.12 25.31 4.36
N LEU A 109 12.54 24.12 4.18
CA LEU A 109 11.31 23.71 4.86
C LEU A 109 11.50 23.48 6.37
N GLY A 110 12.73 23.31 6.85
CA GLY A 110 13.05 23.21 8.28
C GLY A 110 12.34 22.05 9.00
N ALA A 111 12.16 20.93 8.30
CA ALA A 111 11.43 19.77 8.84
C ALA A 111 12.19 19.05 9.95
N ASP A 112 11.47 18.61 10.97
CA ASP A 112 12.02 17.73 12.01
C ASP A 112 12.06 16.27 11.53
N LEU A 113 11.03 15.85 10.82
CA LEU A 113 10.78 14.48 10.41
C LEU A 113 10.09 14.42 9.05
N ALA A 114 10.35 13.38 8.27
CA ALA A 114 9.53 13.01 7.12
C ALA A 114 8.75 11.71 7.40
N VAL A 115 7.49 11.67 6.98
CA VAL A 115 6.62 10.49 7.03
C VAL A 115 6.26 10.09 5.61
N VAL A 116 6.55 8.84 5.25
CA VAL A 116 6.23 8.24 3.97
C VAL A 116 5.01 7.33 4.13
N GLY A 117 3.96 7.62 3.37
CA GLY A 117 2.77 6.79 3.23
C GLY A 117 2.55 6.51 1.74
N CYS A 118 3.33 5.57 1.20
CA CYS A 118 3.44 5.23 -0.22
C CYS A 118 4.06 6.34 -1.08
N PHE A 119 5.35 6.20 -1.41
CA PHE A 119 6.06 7.09 -2.33
C PHE A 119 6.96 6.25 -3.24
N THR A 120 6.91 6.48 -4.54
CA THR A 120 7.46 5.55 -5.55
C THR A 120 8.93 5.77 -5.88
N HIS A 121 9.48 6.95 -5.59
CA HIS A 121 10.87 7.24 -5.91
C HIS A 121 11.80 6.80 -4.77
N ARG A 122 12.98 6.29 -5.14
CA ARG A 122 14.03 6.01 -4.15
C ARG A 122 14.56 7.33 -3.59
N ILE A 123 14.41 7.51 -2.29
CA ILE A 123 14.85 8.73 -1.59
C ILE A 123 16.37 8.67 -1.39
N PRO A 124 17.18 9.58 -2.00
CA PRO A 124 18.63 9.56 -1.85
C PRO A 124 19.09 9.85 -0.43
N HIS A 125 20.29 9.41 -0.08
CA HIS A 125 20.90 9.68 1.23
C HIS A 125 20.96 11.18 1.56
N ALA A 126 21.31 12.01 0.56
CA ALA A 126 21.38 13.47 0.72
C ALA A 126 20.04 14.09 1.16
N VAL A 127 18.91 13.51 0.75
CA VAL A 127 17.57 13.94 1.18
C VAL A 127 17.21 13.34 2.54
N ARG A 128 17.49 12.04 2.75
CA ARG A 128 17.13 11.32 3.98
C ARG A 128 17.74 11.92 5.25
N GLN A 129 18.89 12.60 5.12
CA GLN A 129 19.58 13.23 6.23
C GLN A 129 19.11 14.67 6.53
N ILE A 130 18.23 15.25 5.71
CA ILE A 130 17.79 16.65 5.89
C ILE A 130 16.95 16.79 7.17
N PRO A 131 15.87 16.01 7.39
CA PRO A 131 15.13 16.07 8.64
C PRO A 131 15.97 15.44 9.77
N ARG A 132 16.14 16.17 10.89
CA ARG A 132 17.01 15.73 12.00
C ARG A 132 16.59 14.40 12.64
N LEU A 133 15.31 14.05 12.60
CA LEU A 133 14.76 12.78 13.11
C LEU A 133 14.68 11.69 12.02
N GLY A 134 14.99 12.04 10.77
CA GLY A 134 15.04 11.14 9.63
C GLY A 134 13.69 10.94 8.93
N PHE A 135 13.54 9.78 8.30
CA PHE A 135 12.37 9.38 7.55
C PHE A 135 11.73 8.15 8.22
N LEU A 136 10.44 8.21 8.50
CA LEU A 136 9.62 7.06 8.88
C LEU A 136 8.79 6.62 7.67
N ASN A 137 8.67 5.32 7.45
CA ASN A 137 7.80 4.72 6.45
C ASN A 137 6.74 3.85 7.11
N LEU A 138 5.51 3.94 6.61
CA LEU A 138 4.41 3.05 6.92
C LEU A 138 4.42 1.89 5.92
N HIS A 139 4.82 0.71 6.39
CA HIS A 139 4.93 -0.48 5.56
C HIS A 139 3.85 -1.51 5.93
N PRO A 140 2.96 -1.93 5.00
CA PRO A 140 1.81 -2.79 5.31
C PRO A 140 2.16 -4.28 5.42
N SER A 141 3.24 -4.59 6.15
CA SER A 141 3.61 -5.94 6.57
C SER A 141 4.20 -5.96 7.99
N LEU A 142 4.41 -7.17 8.51
CA LEU A 142 5.22 -7.43 9.70
C LEU A 142 6.69 -7.60 9.29
N LEU A 143 7.42 -6.50 9.14
CA LEU A 143 8.86 -6.52 8.83
C LEU A 143 9.64 -7.38 9.85
N PRO A 144 10.62 -8.20 9.39
CA PRO A 144 11.27 -8.17 8.08
C PRO A 144 10.56 -9.00 6.98
N ALA A 145 9.37 -9.56 7.24
CA ALA A 145 8.62 -10.30 6.23
C ALA A 145 7.99 -9.34 5.21
N TYR A 146 7.94 -9.76 3.94
CA TYR A 146 7.27 -9.04 2.85
C TYR A 146 7.78 -7.60 2.65
N ARG A 147 9.10 -7.41 2.55
CA ARG A 147 9.68 -6.15 2.04
C ARG A 147 9.32 -5.96 0.56
N GLY A 148 9.32 -4.71 0.11
CA GLY A 148 9.08 -4.37 -1.30
C GLY A 148 7.70 -3.76 -1.57
N PRO A 149 7.35 -3.52 -2.84
CA PRO A 149 6.32 -2.55 -3.21
C PRO A 149 4.86 -3.02 -3.06
N THR A 150 4.61 -4.33 -2.94
CA THR A 150 3.23 -4.88 -2.96
C THR A 150 2.98 -5.95 -1.88
N PRO A 151 3.30 -5.69 -0.60
CA PRO A 151 3.28 -6.72 0.43
C PRO A 151 1.90 -7.32 0.68
N VAL A 152 0.82 -6.55 0.53
CA VAL A 152 -0.57 -7.02 0.71
C VAL A 152 -0.92 -8.12 -0.29
N PHE A 153 -0.54 -7.97 -1.56
CA PHE A 153 -0.71 -9.02 -2.58
C PHE A 153 -0.03 -10.32 -2.16
N TRP A 154 1.24 -10.24 -1.76
CA TRP A 154 2.04 -11.42 -1.41
C TRP A 154 1.55 -12.08 -0.13
N GLN A 155 1.13 -11.31 0.86
CA GLN A 155 0.51 -11.83 2.09
C GLN A 155 -0.81 -12.55 1.81
N LEU A 156 -1.66 -12.01 0.92
CA LEU A 156 -2.89 -12.67 0.49
C LEU A 156 -2.60 -13.97 -0.26
N ARG A 157 -1.64 -13.94 -1.20
CA ARG A 157 -1.20 -15.10 -1.97
C ARG A 157 -0.67 -16.22 -1.07
N ASP A 158 0.12 -15.83 -0.07
CA ASP A 158 0.78 -16.77 0.83
C ASP A 158 -0.14 -17.25 1.97
N GLY A 159 -1.31 -16.62 2.14
CA GLY A 159 -2.19 -16.87 3.27
C GLY A 159 -1.52 -16.54 4.60
N ALA A 160 -0.66 -15.52 4.61
CA ALA A 160 0.20 -15.17 5.73
C ALA A 160 -0.51 -14.29 6.76
N GLU A 161 0.06 -14.24 7.97
CA GLU A 161 -0.31 -13.22 8.95
C GLU A 161 -0.01 -11.83 8.42
N THR A 162 -0.93 -10.89 8.68
CA THR A 162 -0.86 -9.52 8.21
C THR A 162 -0.66 -8.55 9.36
N GLY A 163 -0.08 -7.40 9.06
CA GLY A 163 0.19 -6.35 10.03
C GLY A 163 0.82 -5.15 9.36
N VAL A 164 1.20 -4.18 10.17
CA VAL A 164 1.79 -2.92 9.69
C VAL A 164 2.97 -2.56 10.57
N THR A 165 3.99 -2.00 9.94
CA THR A 165 5.23 -1.57 10.58
C THR A 165 5.48 -0.09 10.30
N VAL A 166 5.75 0.68 11.35
CA VAL A 166 6.38 2.00 11.28
C VAL A 166 7.88 1.78 11.46
N HIS A 167 8.67 2.03 10.41
CA HIS A 167 10.12 1.84 10.45
C HIS A 167 10.87 3.07 9.96
N TYR A 168 12.09 3.26 10.44
CA TYR A 168 13.00 4.27 9.91
C TYR A 168 13.56 3.80 8.57
N MET A 169 13.58 4.68 7.59
CA MET A 169 14.22 4.38 6.31
C MET A 169 15.75 4.43 6.43
N ASP A 170 16.41 3.49 5.78
CA ASP A 170 17.87 3.44 5.62
C ASP A 170 18.25 3.37 4.12
N ALA A 171 19.43 2.88 3.79
CA ALA A 171 19.88 2.76 2.39
C ALA A 171 19.21 1.61 1.60
N GLY A 172 18.67 0.61 2.30
CA GLY A 172 18.02 -0.56 1.71
C GLY A 172 16.52 -0.34 1.45
N LEU A 173 15.85 -1.41 1.02
CA LEU A 173 14.41 -1.43 0.75
C LEU A 173 13.71 -2.07 1.93
N ASP A 174 13.07 -1.24 2.76
CA ASP A 174 12.34 -1.66 3.96
C ASP A 174 13.19 -2.45 4.98
N THR A 175 14.46 -2.09 5.13
CA THR A 175 15.42 -2.77 6.02
C THR A 175 15.72 -2.05 7.33
N GLY A 176 15.31 -0.79 7.47
CA GLY A 176 15.71 0.01 8.62
C GLY A 176 14.95 -0.32 9.91
N ASP A 177 15.38 0.32 11.01
CA ASP A 177 14.94 -0.01 12.36
C ASP A 177 13.42 0.18 12.55
N ILE A 178 12.78 -0.77 13.24
CA ILE A 178 11.37 -0.71 13.60
C ILE A 178 11.19 0.27 14.76
N ALA A 179 10.31 1.26 14.57
CA ALA A 179 9.81 2.12 15.63
C ALA A 179 8.63 1.44 16.35
N ALA A 180 7.63 1.01 15.58
CA ALA A 180 6.43 0.33 16.08
C ALA A 180 5.90 -0.67 15.05
N GLN A 181 5.21 -1.71 15.52
CA GLN A 181 4.63 -2.75 14.67
C GLN A 181 3.42 -3.37 15.36
N ALA A 182 2.39 -3.75 14.59
CA ALA A 182 1.23 -4.47 15.10
C ALA A 182 0.70 -5.48 14.08
N ALA A 183 0.29 -6.65 14.57
CA ALA A 183 -0.50 -7.60 13.81
C ALA A 183 -1.92 -7.05 13.60
N VAL A 184 -2.45 -7.23 12.41
CA VAL A 184 -3.77 -6.71 12.01
C VAL A 184 -4.48 -7.81 11.25
N PRO A 185 -5.42 -8.54 11.86
CA PRO A 185 -6.16 -9.58 11.16
C PRO A 185 -7.06 -8.99 10.08
N LEU A 186 -7.10 -9.68 8.94
CA LEU A 186 -7.95 -9.36 7.80
C LEU A 186 -9.15 -10.31 7.75
N PRO A 187 -10.37 -9.81 7.52
CA PRO A 187 -11.54 -10.67 7.33
C PRO A 187 -11.45 -11.43 6.01
N ASP A 188 -12.13 -12.58 5.94
CA ASP A 188 -12.19 -13.37 4.71
C ASP A 188 -12.82 -12.60 3.56
N GLY A 189 -12.28 -12.83 2.36
CA GLY A 189 -12.76 -12.22 1.14
C GLY A 189 -12.56 -10.70 1.03
N ILE A 190 -11.81 -10.07 1.95
CA ILE A 190 -11.48 -8.65 1.85
C ILE A 190 -10.69 -8.38 0.57
N GLY A 191 -11.07 -7.32 -0.15
CA GLY A 191 -10.32 -6.86 -1.32
C GLY A 191 -8.97 -6.24 -0.92
N GLU A 192 -7.96 -6.35 -1.79
CA GLU A 192 -6.59 -5.86 -1.56
C GLU A 192 -6.55 -4.39 -1.15
N ALA A 193 -7.30 -3.53 -1.85
CA ALA A 193 -7.37 -2.11 -1.51
C ALA A 193 -7.97 -1.85 -0.12
N ALA A 194 -9.01 -2.60 0.27
CA ALA A 194 -9.61 -2.47 1.60
C ALA A 194 -8.70 -3.04 2.69
N ALA A 195 -7.96 -4.10 2.39
CA ALA A 195 -6.92 -4.63 3.27
C ALA A 195 -5.81 -3.59 3.48
N GLU A 196 -5.28 -2.99 2.42
CA GLU A 196 -4.27 -1.95 2.49
C GLU A 196 -4.75 -0.75 3.31
N GLN A 197 -5.97 -0.25 3.06
CA GLN A 197 -6.57 0.82 3.87
C GLN A 197 -6.63 0.46 5.36
N ARG A 198 -7.10 -0.76 5.69
CA ARG A 198 -7.18 -1.24 7.08
C ARG A 198 -5.80 -1.28 7.73
N LEU A 199 -4.78 -1.77 7.03
CA LEU A 199 -3.40 -1.84 7.52
C LEU A 199 -2.82 -0.44 7.74
N MET A 200 -2.99 0.47 6.78
CA MET A 200 -2.44 1.83 6.87
C MET A 200 -3.14 2.67 7.93
N LEU A 201 -4.44 2.50 8.16
CA LEU A 201 -5.15 3.12 9.29
C LEU A 201 -4.57 2.68 10.64
N ASN A 202 -4.32 1.38 10.82
CA ASN A 202 -3.64 0.90 12.03
C ASN A 202 -2.21 1.45 12.12
N GLY A 203 -1.53 1.60 10.98
CA GLY A 203 -0.20 2.18 10.89
C GLY A 203 -0.18 3.65 11.33
N VAL A 204 -1.20 4.44 10.97
CA VAL A 204 -1.33 5.83 11.43
C VAL A 204 -1.47 5.89 12.95
N GLU A 205 -2.25 5.00 13.57
CA GLU A 205 -2.36 4.97 15.04
C GLU A 205 -1.03 4.62 15.71
N LEU A 206 -0.26 3.67 15.16
CA LEU A 206 1.10 3.41 15.64
C LEU A 206 2.01 4.61 15.47
N LEU A 207 1.95 5.27 14.30
CA LEU A 207 2.75 6.43 13.98
C LEU A 207 2.46 7.59 14.93
N ARG A 208 1.19 7.82 15.32
CA ARG A 208 0.85 8.83 16.32
C ARG A 208 1.55 8.61 17.65
N GLY A 209 1.59 7.38 18.13
CA GLY A 209 2.35 7.01 19.33
C GLY A 209 3.84 7.31 19.17
N VAL A 210 4.41 6.94 18.01
CA VAL A 210 5.82 7.25 17.69
C VAL A 210 6.08 8.76 17.64
N LEU A 211 5.18 9.55 17.03
CA LEU A 211 5.30 11.00 16.95
C LEU A 211 5.22 11.67 18.33
N ALA A 212 4.34 11.19 19.20
CA ALA A 212 4.25 11.68 20.58
C ALA A 212 5.55 11.40 21.35
N GLU A 213 6.09 10.17 21.25
CA GLU A 213 7.37 9.82 21.85
C GLU A 213 8.52 10.70 21.31
N LEU A 214 8.55 10.93 20.00
CA LEU A 214 9.57 11.77 19.36
C LEU A 214 9.49 13.23 19.78
N ALA A 215 8.28 13.77 19.99
CA ALA A 215 8.08 15.14 20.49
C ALA A 215 8.65 15.32 21.92
N GLU A 216 8.66 14.26 22.71
CA GLU A 216 9.28 14.21 24.04
C GLU A 216 10.78 13.86 24.01
N GLY A 217 11.37 13.72 22.81
CA GLY A 217 12.78 13.37 22.64
C GLY A 217 13.10 11.88 22.79
N MET A 218 12.08 11.02 22.88
CA MET A 218 12.26 9.56 22.94
C MET A 218 12.35 8.96 21.54
N VAL A 219 13.52 8.46 21.18
CA VAL A 219 13.78 7.81 19.88
C VAL A 219 13.89 6.30 20.08
N ARG A 220 12.85 5.54 19.72
CA ARG A 220 12.89 4.07 19.72
C ARG A 220 13.31 3.53 18.37
N ARG A 221 14.44 2.82 18.33
CA ARG A 221 14.96 2.13 17.14
C ARG A 221 15.28 0.69 17.51
N ARG A 222 14.54 -0.24 16.91
CA ARG A 222 14.77 -1.68 17.07
C ARG A 222 15.25 -2.26 15.75
N PRO A 223 16.50 -2.76 15.65
CA PRO A 223 16.94 -3.46 14.45
C PRO A 223 15.99 -4.59 14.10
N GLN A 224 15.70 -4.75 12.80
CA GLN A 224 14.92 -5.89 12.34
C GLN A 224 15.67 -7.19 12.69
N PRO A 225 14.97 -8.25 13.14
CA PRO A 225 15.61 -9.55 13.34
C PRO A 225 16.24 -10.08 12.04
N PRO A 226 17.27 -10.95 12.11
CA PRO A 226 17.87 -11.54 10.93
C PRO A 226 16.84 -12.35 10.13
N GLY A 227 17.02 -12.40 8.82
CA GLY A 227 16.09 -13.04 7.89
C GLY A 227 15.10 -12.04 7.27
N GLY A 228 13.93 -12.55 6.89
CA GLY A 228 12.90 -11.81 6.16
C GLY A 228 12.79 -12.23 4.70
N SER A 229 11.88 -11.58 3.99
CA SER A 229 11.59 -11.83 2.58
C SER A 229 11.45 -10.52 1.83
N TYR A 230 11.79 -10.54 0.55
CA TYR A 230 11.59 -9.42 -0.37
C TYR A 230 10.84 -9.93 -1.59
N PHE A 231 9.82 -9.21 -2.00
CA PHE A 231 9.06 -9.53 -3.20
C PHE A 231 8.90 -8.28 -4.07
N GLY A 232 9.03 -8.45 -5.39
CA GLY A 232 8.82 -7.39 -6.36
C GLY A 232 7.34 -7.17 -6.68
N PHE A 233 7.07 -6.50 -7.80
CA PHE A 233 5.73 -6.47 -8.38
C PHE A 233 5.35 -7.86 -8.91
N PRO A 234 4.12 -8.33 -8.70
CA PRO A 234 3.69 -9.62 -9.20
C PRO A 234 3.54 -9.61 -10.73
N ASN A 235 3.71 -10.79 -11.34
CA ASN A 235 3.41 -11.06 -12.74
C ASN A 235 2.27 -12.09 -12.85
N GLU A 236 1.89 -12.46 -14.08
CA GLU A 236 0.78 -13.40 -14.33
C GLU A 236 0.96 -14.76 -13.67
N ALA A 237 2.18 -15.28 -13.57
CA ALA A 237 2.45 -16.57 -12.93
C ALA A 237 2.16 -16.55 -11.42
N ASP A 238 2.19 -15.37 -10.79
CA ASP A 238 1.93 -15.24 -9.36
C ASP A 238 0.45 -15.41 -9.00
N PHE A 239 -0.44 -15.45 -10.00
CA PHE A 239 -1.88 -15.76 -9.86
C PHE A 239 -2.17 -17.27 -9.93
N ALA A 240 -1.13 -18.11 -9.99
CA ALA A 240 -1.29 -19.55 -9.88
C ALA A 240 -1.70 -19.98 -8.46
N LEU A 241 -2.74 -20.80 -8.38
CA LEU A 241 -3.21 -21.48 -7.19
C LEU A 241 -2.60 -22.89 -7.12
N ALA A 242 -2.39 -23.36 -5.90
CA ALA A 242 -1.95 -24.73 -5.63
C ALA A 242 -3.02 -25.46 -4.82
N THR A 243 -3.43 -26.65 -5.27
CA THR A 243 -4.48 -27.45 -4.63
C THR A 243 -4.07 -28.00 -3.26
N GLU A 244 -2.77 -27.95 -2.94
CA GLU A 244 -2.25 -28.21 -1.59
C GLU A 244 -2.57 -27.10 -0.59
N TRP A 245 -3.02 -25.93 -1.05
CA TRP A 245 -3.47 -24.86 -0.15
C TRP A 245 -4.82 -25.21 0.48
N PRO A 246 -5.16 -24.65 1.66
CA PRO A 246 -6.55 -24.63 2.12
C PRO A 246 -7.44 -23.87 1.13
N ALA A 247 -8.67 -24.33 0.90
CA ALA A 247 -9.65 -23.65 0.04
C ALA A 247 -9.87 -22.19 0.47
N ARG A 248 -9.85 -21.94 1.78
CA ARG A 248 -9.91 -20.59 2.36
C ARG A 248 -8.80 -19.67 1.86
N ARG A 249 -7.56 -20.17 1.71
CA ARG A 249 -6.43 -19.39 1.19
C ARG A 249 -6.65 -19.04 -0.28
N ALA A 250 -7.03 -20.02 -1.10
CA ALA A 250 -7.33 -19.78 -2.51
C ALA A 250 -8.48 -18.76 -2.67
N TYR A 251 -9.55 -18.92 -1.89
CA TYR A 251 -10.67 -17.96 -1.84
C TYR A 251 -10.20 -16.55 -1.47
N ASN A 252 -9.46 -16.40 -0.36
CA ASN A 252 -9.00 -15.09 0.11
C ASN A 252 -8.05 -14.41 -0.88
N PHE A 253 -7.14 -15.17 -1.50
CA PHE A 253 -6.27 -14.64 -2.53
C PHE A 253 -7.07 -14.16 -3.75
N MET A 254 -7.96 -15.00 -4.28
CA MET A 254 -8.77 -14.68 -5.45
C MET A 254 -9.72 -13.50 -5.22
N ARG A 255 -10.37 -13.43 -4.06
CA ARG A 255 -11.22 -12.30 -3.68
C ARG A 255 -10.41 -11.03 -3.46
N GLY A 256 -9.26 -11.17 -2.80
CA GLY A 256 -8.35 -10.08 -2.51
C GLY A 256 -7.85 -9.40 -3.77
N THR A 257 -7.39 -10.17 -4.75
CA THR A 257 -6.70 -9.64 -5.93
C THR A 257 -7.60 -9.52 -7.17
N ALA A 258 -8.91 -9.79 -7.04
CA ALA A 258 -9.90 -9.71 -8.13
C ALA A 258 -9.88 -8.37 -8.90
N ALA A 259 -9.64 -7.25 -8.21
CA ALA A 259 -9.58 -5.92 -8.82
C ALA A 259 -8.42 -5.75 -9.83
N ARG A 260 -7.43 -6.65 -9.82
CA ARG A 260 -6.33 -6.67 -10.79
C ARG A 260 -6.76 -7.20 -12.16
N GLY A 261 -7.92 -7.84 -12.27
CA GLY A 261 -8.52 -8.26 -13.54
C GLY A 261 -7.80 -9.39 -14.27
N LEU A 262 -6.86 -10.07 -13.61
CA LEU A 262 -6.14 -11.22 -14.15
C LEU A 262 -6.85 -12.53 -13.80
N PRO A 263 -6.87 -13.52 -14.72
CA PRO A 263 -7.36 -14.85 -14.40
C PRO A 263 -6.40 -15.60 -13.47
N TYR A 264 -6.92 -16.61 -12.78
CA TYR A 264 -6.12 -17.51 -11.95
C TYR A 264 -5.92 -18.84 -12.66
N THR A 265 -4.75 -19.43 -12.51
CA THR A 265 -4.46 -20.78 -13.00
C THR A 265 -4.46 -21.78 -11.86
N VAL A 266 -4.91 -23.00 -12.10
CA VAL A 266 -4.76 -24.10 -11.14
C VAL A 266 -4.56 -25.40 -11.91
N ASP A 267 -3.62 -26.24 -11.47
CA ASP A 267 -3.48 -27.60 -12.02
C ASP A 267 -4.39 -28.57 -11.25
N ILE A 268 -5.22 -29.30 -11.97
CA ILE A 268 -6.10 -30.34 -11.45
C ILE A 268 -5.80 -31.63 -12.20
N ALA A 269 -5.08 -32.54 -11.53
CA ALA A 269 -4.70 -33.84 -12.09
C ALA A 269 -4.00 -33.73 -13.47
N GLY A 270 -3.05 -32.81 -13.60
CA GLY A 270 -2.27 -32.58 -14.82
C GLY A 270 -3.01 -31.78 -15.90
N ARG A 271 -4.14 -31.15 -15.55
CA ARG A 271 -4.87 -30.23 -16.44
C ARG A 271 -4.91 -28.84 -15.82
N THR A 272 -4.39 -27.87 -16.55
CA THR A 272 -4.49 -26.46 -16.15
C THR A 272 -5.88 -25.91 -16.44
N GLU A 273 -6.52 -25.38 -15.41
CA GLU A 273 -7.79 -24.66 -15.47
C GLU A 273 -7.56 -23.16 -15.31
N LEU A 274 -8.33 -22.36 -16.05
CA LEU A 274 -8.39 -20.91 -15.89
C LEU A 274 -9.66 -20.53 -15.14
N LEU A 275 -9.51 -19.75 -14.07
CA LEU A 275 -10.58 -19.35 -13.17
C LEU A 275 -10.77 -17.83 -13.19
N ALA A 276 -12.03 -17.40 -13.10
CA ALA A 276 -12.43 -15.99 -13.15
C ALA A 276 -12.78 -15.42 -11.77
N THR A 277 -13.51 -16.18 -10.95
CA THR A 277 -14.08 -15.70 -9.69
C THR A 277 -13.92 -16.73 -8.58
N ALA A 278 -13.84 -16.27 -7.34
CA ALA A 278 -14.07 -17.11 -6.16
C ALA A 278 -15.42 -16.71 -5.57
N ASP A 279 -16.38 -17.62 -5.60
CA ASP A 279 -17.76 -17.34 -5.20
C ASP A 279 -17.96 -17.72 -3.72
N HIS A 280 -17.44 -18.88 -3.31
CA HIS A 280 -17.58 -19.43 -1.96
C HIS A 280 -16.48 -20.47 -1.66
N TYR A 281 -16.29 -20.82 -0.39
CA TYR A 281 -15.48 -21.98 0.01
C TYR A 281 -16.13 -22.74 1.17
N GLU A 282 -15.94 -24.06 1.20
CA GLU A 282 -16.34 -24.93 2.31
C GLU A 282 -15.09 -25.58 2.91
N GLY A 283 -14.75 -25.26 4.16
CA GLY A 283 -13.48 -25.65 4.77
C GLY A 283 -13.34 -27.14 5.07
N ASP A 284 -14.45 -27.80 5.39
CA ASP A 284 -14.47 -29.21 5.83
C ASP A 284 -15.03 -30.16 4.78
N LEU A 285 -15.46 -29.64 3.62
CA LEU A 285 -16.00 -30.46 2.55
C LEU A 285 -14.88 -31.23 1.85
N ILE A 286 -15.16 -32.49 1.55
CA ILE A 286 -14.30 -33.39 0.77
C ILE A 286 -15.14 -33.92 -0.39
N LEU A 287 -14.62 -33.80 -1.61
CA LEU A 287 -15.19 -34.35 -2.83
C LEU A 287 -14.65 -35.77 -3.06
N ASP A 288 -15.45 -36.62 -3.70
CA ASP A 288 -15.02 -37.96 -4.14
C ASP A 288 -14.04 -37.93 -5.33
N ARG A 289 -13.67 -36.75 -5.81
CA ARG A 289 -12.81 -36.48 -6.99
C ARG A 289 -12.20 -35.09 -6.89
N GLU A 290 -11.17 -34.82 -7.68
CA GLU A 290 -10.40 -33.57 -7.63
C GLU A 290 -11.22 -32.32 -8.03
N SER A 291 -12.21 -32.48 -8.90
CA SER A 291 -13.16 -31.41 -9.23
C SER A 291 -14.51 -31.91 -9.76
N VAL A 292 -15.56 -31.10 -9.58
CA VAL A 292 -16.91 -31.33 -10.12
C VAL A 292 -17.34 -30.11 -10.94
N ARG A 293 -17.66 -30.32 -12.22
CA ARG A 293 -18.02 -29.23 -13.14
C ARG A 293 -19.51 -29.27 -13.49
N HIS A 294 -20.15 -28.11 -13.47
CA HIS A 294 -21.48 -27.88 -14.00
C HIS A 294 -21.49 -26.61 -14.86
N SER A 295 -21.45 -26.78 -16.19
CA SER A 295 -21.26 -25.66 -17.14
C SER A 295 -19.97 -24.89 -16.84
N ARG A 296 -20.05 -23.57 -16.62
CA ARG A 296 -18.92 -22.72 -16.23
C ARG A 296 -18.55 -22.82 -14.75
N ASN A 297 -19.43 -23.34 -13.90
CA ASN A 297 -19.15 -23.47 -12.47
C ASN A 297 -18.33 -24.74 -12.24
N ILE A 298 -17.30 -24.64 -11.41
CA ILE A 298 -16.46 -25.76 -11.01
C ILE A 298 -16.23 -25.70 -9.49
N LEU A 299 -16.38 -26.85 -8.86
CA LEU A 299 -15.94 -27.10 -7.49
C LEU A 299 -14.60 -27.78 -7.56
N ILE A 300 -13.60 -27.26 -6.84
CA ILE A 300 -12.23 -27.77 -6.87
C ILE A 300 -11.84 -28.20 -5.46
N GLN A 301 -11.33 -29.42 -5.32
CA GLN A 301 -10.77 -29.90 -4.06
C GLN A 301 -9.43 -29.20 -3.81
N PHE A 302 -9.35 -28.54 -2.66
CA PHE A 302 -8.14 -27.99 -2.05
C PHE A 302 -7.84 -28.75 -0.74
N ASN A 303 -6.73 -28.48 -0.07
CA ASN A 303 -6.34 -29.21 1.14
C ASN A 303 -6.13 -28.30 2.37
N PRO A 304 -7.08 -28.26 3.33
CA PRO A 304 -8.42 -28.83 3.28
C PRO A 304 -9.43 -27.95 2.51
N GLY A 305 -10.58 -28.54 2.20
CA GLY A 305 -11.79 -27.84 1.77
C GLY A 305 -12.01 -27.76 0.26
N VAL A 306 -13.13 -27.17 -0.14
CA VAL A 306 -13.56 -27.03 -1.54
C VAL A 306 -13.74 -25.57 -1.89
N LEU A 307 -13.21 -25.16 -3.04
CA LEU A 307 -13.45 -23.84 -3.63
C LEU A 307 -14.57 -23.92 -4.68
N TYR A 308 -15.53 -23.00 -4.58
CA TYR A 308 -16.57 -22.79 -5.57
C TYR A 308 -16.19 -21.60 -6.45
N THR A 309 -16.01 -21.85 -7.74
CA THR A 309 -15.44 -20.89 -8.67
C THR A 309 -16.02 -21.02 -10.07
N THR A 310 -15.89 -19.94 -10.86
CA THR A 310 -16.24 -19.93 -12.28
C THR A 310 -15.00 -20.12 -13.14
N SER A 311 -15.02 -21.11 -14.02
CA SER A 311 -14.00 -21.37 -15.03
C SER A 311 -14.21 -20.52 -16.28
N LEU A 312 -13.12 -19.99 -16.84
CA LEU A 312 -13.10 -19.35 -18.14
C LEU A 312 -13.08 -20.42 -19.22
N ILE A 313 -14.25 -20.74 -19.78
CA ILE A 313 -14.34 -21.59 -20.96
C ILE A 313 -13.82 -20.78 -22.16
N LEU A 314 -12.56 -21.01 -22.53
CA LEU A 314 -12.01 -20.49 -23.76
C LEU A 314 -12.63 -21.28 -24.93
N ASN A 315 -13.59 -20.68 -25.62
CA ASN A 315 -14.12 -21.19 -26.89
C ASN A 315 -13.02 -21.11 -27.97
N GLY A 316 -12.08 -22.04 -27.98
CA GLY A 316 -11.13 -22.26 -29.08
C GLY A 316 -10.02 -21.22 -29.28
N CYS A 317 -9.95 -20.15 -28.49
CA CYS A 317 -8.82 -19.22 -28.51
C CYS A 317 -7.90 -19.47 -27.31
N SER A 318 -6.69 -19.97 -27.57
CA SER A 318 -5.64 -20.02 -26.56
C SER A 318 -5.31 -18.59 -26.11
N TYR A 319 -5.16 -18.39 -24.79
CA TYR A 319 -4.76 -17.11 -24.20
C TYR A 319 -3.38 -16.62 -24.71
N SER A 320 -2.61 -17.51 -25.33
CA SER A 320 -1.29 -17.23 -25.90
C SER A 320 -1.25 -16.30 -27.13
N ARG A 321 -2.39 -15.73 -27.58
CA ARG A 321 -2.44 -14.79 -28.72
C ARG A 321 -3.04 -13.42 -28.42
N ALA A 322 -3.36 -13.11 -27.16
CA ALA A 322 -3.89 -11.80 -26.79
C ALA A 322 -2.80 -10.82 -26.26
N LEU A 323 -1.52 -11.19 -26.32
CA LEU A 323 -0.40 -10.45 -25.72
C LEU A 323 0.82 -10.30 -26.67
N GLU A 324 0.59 -10.25 -27.99
CA GLU A 324 1.57 -9.67 -28.94
C GLU A 324 1.24 -8.21 -29.23
#